data_AF-A0AAD7JYJ9-F1
#
_entry.id   AF-A0AAD7JYJ9-F1
#
_cell.length_a   1.000
_cell.length_b   1.000
_cell.length_c   1.000
_cell.angle_alpha   90.00
_cell.angle_beta   90.00
_cell.angle_gamma   90.00
#
_symmetry.space_group_name_H-M   'P 1'
#
loop_
_entity.id
_entity.type
_entity.pdbx_description
1 polymer ?
#
loop_
_entity_poly.entity_id
_entity_poly.type
_entity_poly.pdbx_seq_one_letter_code
_entity_poly.pdbx_strand_id
1 'polypeptide(L)'
;MNNEKALMLTTKECLIAFFNKLYGNNTPGALRDCIELSRRLPCSNCLPRFIGPLYFPVSSTQTHLLPFPAAPSPSEAAPKPPVKTQKLTKKMRATTELELCLFRDHVYELERNNDSHGFTPLAVYFNDPTITSILNHFIQITSLEILSDTIPWWKYHSQHGLSLLALISGLQRDFAAQFEAVRLDRNKKSRLHAKSKCTAALDQAEDDDIKSKGDISEVEDDVVEPPPIPPTLLRIRNGHGGKQWKGLKI
;
A
#
# COMPACT_ATOMS: atom_id res chain seq x y z
N MET A 1 -35.27 -16.68 -10.61
CA MET A 1 -34.74 -16.20 -11.91
C MET A 1 -35.51 -14.94 -12.27
N ASN A 2 -34.83 -13.80 -12.39
CA ASN A 2 -35.46 -12.48 -12.40
C ASN A 2 -36.08 -12.20 -13.77
N ASN A 3 -37.41 -12.08 -13.81
CA ASN A 3 -38.23 -11.78 -15.00
C ASN A 3 -37.68 -10.56 -15.79
N GLU A 4 -37.09 -9.60 -15.09
CA GLU A 4 -36.47 -8.39 -15.64
C GLU A 4 -35.29 -8.68 -16.58
N LYS A 5 -34.49 -9.72 -16.30
CA LYS A 5 -33.37 -10.11 -17.18
C LYS A 5 -33.88 -10.71 -18.48
N ALA A 6 -34.97 -11.48 -18.44
CA ALA A 6 -35.62 -12.01 -19.63
C ALA A 6 -36.25 -10.90 -20.48
N LEU A 7 -36.83 -9.89 -19.82
CA LEU A 7 -37.37 -8.70 -20.49
C LEU A 7 -36.28 -7.86 -21.17
N MET A 8 -35.10 -7.73 -20.53
CA MET A 8 -33.95 -7.03 -21.12
C MET A 8 -33.44 -7.69 -22.41
N LEU A 9 -33.44 -9.02 -22.48
CA LEU A 9 -32.98 -9.73 -23.68
C LEU A 9 -33.96 -9.63 -24.86
N THR A 10 -35.23 -9.34 -24.57
CA THR A 10 -36.30 -9.26 -25.58
C THR A 10 -36.67 -7.83 -25.97
N THR A 11 -36.24 -6.82 -25.19
CA THR A 11 -36.57 -5.42 -25.48
C THR A 11 -35.87 -4.92 -26.74
N LYS A 12 -36.64 -4.25 -27.60
CA LYS A 12 -36.14 -3.54 -28.79
C LYS A 12 -35.91 -2.05 -28.52
N GLU A 13 -36.22 -1.58 -27.31
CA GLU A 13 -36.04 -0.19 -26.90
C GLU A 13 -34.55 0.12 -26.67
N CYS A 14 -34.22 1.40 -26.47
CA CYS A 14 -32.88 1.79 -26.05
C CYS A 14 -32.54 1.15 -24.69
N LEU A 15 -31.44 0.39 -24.62
CA LEU A 15 -31.03 -0.28 -23.37
C LEU A 15 -30.81 0.72 -22.23
N ILE A 16 -30.25 1.90 -22.52
CA ILE A 16 -30.01 2.94 -21.50
C ILE A 16 -31.35 3.47 -20.96
N ALA A 17 -32.31 3.77 -21.84
CA ALA A 17 -33.64 4.21 -21.42
C ALA A 17 -34.37 3.11 -20.62
N PHE A 18 -34.27 1.86 -21.08
CA PHE A 18 -34.84 0.70 -20.38
C PHE A 18 -34.25 0.53 -18.98
N PHE A 19 -32.92 0.61 -18.82
CA PHE A 19 -32.29 0.55 -17.51
C PHE A 19 -32.68 1.72 -16.60
N ASN A 20 -32.72 2.93 -17.14
CA ASN A 20 -33.15 4.10 -16.38
C ASN A 20 -34.59 3.93 -15.89
N LYS A 21 -35.49 3.39 -16.72
CA LYS A 21 -36.86 3.06 -16.33
C LYS A 21 -36.90 1.96 -15.26
N LEU A 22 -36.14 0.88 -15.42
CA LEU A 22 -36.09 -0.25 -14.50
C LEU A 22 -35.60 0.17 -13.10
N TYR A 23 -34.60 1.05 -13.03
CA TYR A 23 -34.02 1.54 -11.78
C TYR A 23 -34.63 2.86 -11.27
N GLY A 24 -35.68 3.38 -11.92
CA GLY A 24 -36.38 4.61 -11.48
C GLY A 24 -35.62 5.92 -11.71
N ASN A 25 -34.60 5.94 -12.58
CA ASN A 25 -33.84 7.14 -12.96
C ASN A 25 -34.61 7.99 -13.98
N ASN A 26 -35.64 8.70 -13.53
CA ASN A 26 -36.56 9.47 -14.38
C ASN A 26 -36.14 10.94 -14.61
N THR A 27 -34.84 11.25 -14.71
CA THR A 27 -34.41 12.63 -14.98
C THR A 27 -34.81 13.07 -16.41
N PRO A 28 -34.99 14.38 -16.66
CA PRO A 28 -35.31 14.88 -18.00
C PRO A 28 -34.29 14.38 -19.04
N GLY A 29 -34.77 13.61 -20.01
CA GLY A 29 -33.93 12.99 -21.04
C GLY A 29 -33.40 11.60 -20.70
N ALA A 30 -33.47 11.10 -19.46
CA ALA A 30 -32.97 9.76 -19.11
C ALA A 30 -33.76 8.62 -19.79
N LEU A 31 -35.01 8.87 -20.16
CA LEU A 31 -35.87 7.90 -20.86
C LEU A 31 -35.83 8.05 -22.39
N ARG A 32 -35.08 9.02 -22.92
CA ARG A 32 -34.91 9.22 -24.36
C ARG A 32 -33.87 8.25 -24.92
N ASP A 33 -33.98 7.94 -26.19
CA ASP A 33 -33.04 7.04 -26.83
C ASP A 33 -31.65 7.68 -27.02
N CYS A 34 -30.63 6.85 -27.28
CA CYS A 34 -29.27 7.35 -27.44
C CYS A 34 -29.09 8.34 -28.60
N ILE A 35 -29.95 8.24 -29.62
CA ILE A 35 -29.87 9.05 -30.85
C ILE A 35 -30.47 10.43 -30.60
N GLU A 36 -31.64 10.49 -29.97
CA GLU A 36 -32.29 11.73 -29.52
C GLU A 36 -31.40 12.55 -28.58
N LEU A 37 -30.60 11.86 -27.74
CA LEU A 37 -29.65 12.50 -26.85
C LEU A 37 -28.29 12.81 -27.49
N SER A 38 -28.10 12.51 -28.77
CA SER A 38 -26.83 12.72 -29.50
C SER A 38 -25.62 12.11 -28.76
N ARG A 39 -25.79 10.94 -28.15
CA ARG A 39 -24.68 10.27 -27.44
C ARG A 39 -23.63 9.80 -28.45
N ARG A 40 -22.35 10.05 -28.15
CA ARG A 40 -21.22 9.64 -29.00
C ARG A 40 -21.16 8.13 -29.26
N LEU A 41 -21.63 7.32 -28.30
CA LEU A 41 -21.65 5.86 -28.36
C LEU A 41 -23.08 5.37 -28.04
N PRO A 42 -23.91 5.05 -29.05
CA PRO A 42 -25.23 4.48 -28.82
C PRO A 42 -25.14 3.06 -28.27
N CYS A 43 -26.16 2.63 -27.51
CA CYS A 43 -26.25 1.23 -27.09
C CYS A 43 -26.48 0.29 -28.29
N SER A 44 -26.29 -1.03 -28.10
CA SER A 44 -26.45 -2.04 -29.15
C SER A 44 -27.79 -1.97 -29.90
N ASN A 45 -28.90 -1.65 -29.21
CA ASN A 45 -30.22 -1.49 -29.85
C ASN A 45 -30.38 -0.18 -30.66
N CYS A 46 -29.59 0.86 -30.35
CA CYS A 46 -29.61 2.13 -31.08
C CYS A 46 -28.55 2.17 -32.19
N LEU A 47 -27.48 1.38 -32.07
CA LEU A 47 -26.34 1.39 -32.98
C LEU A 47 -26.75 1.12 -34.45
N PRO A 48 -27.61 0.13 -34.78
CA PRO A 48 -28.06 -0.10 -36.16
C PRO A 48 -28.83 1.08 -36.75
N ARG A 49 -29.55 1.84 -35.92
CA ARG A 49 -30.29 3.04 -36.33
C ARG A 49 -29.37 4.24 -36.52
N PHE A 50 -28.22 4.27 -35.84
CA PHE A 50 -27.26 5.38 -35.87
C PHE A 50 -26.26 5.29 -37.03
N ILE A 51 -25.66 4.12 -37.27
CA ILE A 51 -24.58 3.96 -38.27
C ILE A 51 -25.08 3.24 -39.54
N GLY A 52 -26.34 2.78 -39.55
CA GLY A 52 -26.82 1.87 -40.58
C GLY A 52 -26.15 0.48 -40.45
N PRO A 53 -26.31 -0.40 -41.45
CA PRO A 53 -25.61 -1.68 -41.47
C PRO A 53 -24.10 -1.43 -41.52
N LEU A 54 -23.40 -1.85 -40.46
CA LEU A 54 -21.94 -1.85 -40.45
C LEU A 54 -21.46 -2.87 -41.48
N TYR A 55 -21.03 -2.36 -42.64
CA TYR A 55 -20.34 -3.16 -43.63
C TYR A 55 -18.90 -3.33 -43.17
N PHE A 56 -18.60 -4.51 -42.64
CA PHE A 56 -17.22 -4.95 -42.47
C PHE A 56 -16.79 -5.53 -43.81
N PRO A 57 -15.98 -4.84 -44.63
CA PRO A 57 -15.47 -5.42 -45.86
C PRO A 57 -14.80 -6.75 -45.51
N VAL A 58 -15.10 -7.78 -46.31
CA VAL A 58 -14.45 -9.08 -46.16
C VAL A 58 -12.96 -8.82 -46.25
N SER A 59 -12.22 -9.13 -45.18
CA SER A 59 -10.77 -8.94 -45.15
C SER A 59 -10.19 -9.60 -46.40
N SER A 60 -9.57 -8.83 -47.28
CA SER A 60 -8.92 -9.35 -48.47
C SER A 60 -7.74 -10.20 -48.00
N THR A 61 -7.96 -11.49 -47.83
CA THR A 61 -6.92 -12.46 -47.50
C THR A 61 -5.89 -12.48 -48.62
N GLN A 62 -4.82 -11.69 -48.44
CA GLN A 62 -3.44 -11.96 -48.85
C GLN A 62 -2.52 -10.80 -48.41
N THR A 63 -2.64 -10.36 -47.16
CA THR A 63 -1.46 -9.75 -46.54
C THR A 63 -0.64 -10.90 -45.96
N HIS A 64 0.46 -11.24 -46.64
CA HIS A 64 1.64 -11.79 -46.00
C HIS A 64 2.06 -10.79 -44.92
N LEU A 65 1.37 -10.80 -43.78
CA LEU A 65 1.83 -10.11 -42.60
C LEU A 65 3.14 -10.80 -42.26
N LEU A 66 4.24 -10.06 -42.43
CA LEU A 66 5.55 -10.50 -41.96
C LEU A 66 5.35 -10.97 -40.52
N PRO A 67 5.88 -12.15 -40.14
CA PRO A 67 5.82 -12.59 -38.77
C PRO A 67 6.27 -11.43 -37.87
N PHE A 68 5.51 -11.16 -36.81
CA PHE A 68 5.86 -10.12 -35.84
C PHE A 68 7.36 -10.22 -35.58
N PRO A 69 8.13 -9.12 -35.72
CA PRO A 69 9.56 -9.16 -35.50
C PRO A 69 9.79 -9.85 -34.16
N ALA A 70 10.55 -10.94 -34.18
CA ALA A 70 10.85 -11.69 -32.98
C ALA A 70 11.34 -10.69 -31.94
N ALA A 71 10.67 -10.68 -30.78
CA ALA A 71 11.09 -9.82 -29.68
C ALA A 71 12.59 -10.07 -29.48
N PRO A 72 13.43 -9.01 -29.41
CA PRO A 72 14.85 -9.18 -29.19
C PRO A 72 15.02 -10.09 -27.99
N SER A 73 15.85 -11.13 -28.13
CA SER A 73 16.10 -12.02 -27.00
C SER A 73 16.55 -11.15 -25.83
N PRO A 74 15.99 -11.35 -24.62
CA PRO A 74 16.44 -10.60 -23.48
C PRO A 74 17.95 -10.82 -23.38
N SER A 75 18.70 -9.75 -23.62
CA SER A 75 20.15 -9.74 -23.43
C SER A 75 20.40 -10.34 -22.05
N GLU A 76 21.26 -11.36 -21.98
CA GLU A 76 21.80 -11.90 -20.73
C GLU A 76 22.64 -10.81 -20.04
N ALA A 77 21.98 -9.74 -19.60
CA ALA A 77 22.55 -8.83 -18.66
C ALA A 77 22.79 -9.64 -17.39
N ALA A 78 24.06 -9.73 -17.00
CA ALA A 78 24.47 -10.40 -15.77
C ALA A 78 23.49 -10.04 -14.64
N PRO A 79 22.92 -11.02 -13.93
CA PRO A 79 21.91 -10.77 -12.92
C PRO A 79 22.49 -9.78 -11.90
N LYS A 80 21.99 -8.54 -11.92
CA LYS A 80 22.32 -7.58 -10.88
C LYS A 80 21.91 -8.20 -9.55
N PRO A 81 22.80 -8.20 -8.54
CA PRO A 81 22.44 -8.74 -7.24
C PRO A 81 21.14 -8.06 -6.79
N PRO A 82 20.11 -8.82 -6.38
CA PRO A 82 18.84 -8.24 -6.03
C PRO A 82 19.07 -7.27 -4.87
N VAL A 83 18.87 -5.98 -5.14
CA VAL A 83 18.80 -4.98 -4.09
C VAL A 83 17.67 -5.45 -3.17
N LYS A 84 18.01 -5.79 -1.92
CA LYS A 84 17.04 -6.18 -0.91
C LYS A 84 16.19 -4.95 -0.57
N THR A 85 15.26 -4.58 -1.44
CA THR A 85 14.22 -3.62 -1.13
C THR A 85 13.46 -4.20 0.05
N GLN A 86 13.47 -3.50 1.19
CA GLN A 86 12.58 -3.85 2.28
C GLN A 86 11.15 -3.82 1.74
N LYS A 87 10.53 -5.00 1.65
CA LYS A 87 9.12 -5.12 1.25
C LYS A 87 8.29 -5.10 2.52
N LEU A 88 7.14 -4.44 2.46
CA LEU A 88 6.14 -4.52 3.53
C LEU A 88 5.78 -5.99 3.79
N THR A 89 5.66 -6.35 5.06
CA THR A 89 5.10 -7.67 5.42
C THR A 89 3.62 -7.71 5.01
N LYS A 90 3.07 -8.91 4.78
CA LYS A 90 1.67 -9.08 4.36
C LYS A 90 0.67 -8.39 5.30
N LYS A 91 0.94 -8.44 6.61
CA LYS A 91 0.10 -7.79 7.62
C LYS A 91 0.14 -6.27 7.49
N MET A 92 1.34 -5.70 7.44
CA MET A 92 1.51 -4.24 7.30
C MET A 92 0.90 -3.74 5.99
N ARG A 93 1.08 -4.48 4.89
CA ARG A 93 0.50 -4.14 3.60
C ARG A 93 -1.02 -4.02 3.69
N ALA A 94 -1.69 -4.99 4.31
CA ALA A 94 -3.14 -4.96 4.48
C ALA A 94 -3.60 -3.79 5.37
N THR A 95 -2.87 -3.50 6.45
CA THR A 95 -3.16 -2.34 7.31
C THR A 95 -2.99 -1.03 6.54
N THR A 96 -1.87 -0.85 5.82
CA THR A 96 -1.63 0.35 5.01
C THR A 96 -2.65 0.50 3.89
N GLU A 97 -3.03 -0.60 3.23
CA GLU A 97 -4.07 -0.60 2.20
C GLU A 97 -5.42 -0.14 2.75
N LEU A 98 -5.81 -0.61 3.94
CA LEU A 98 -7.02 -0.17 4.62
C LEU A 98 -7.00 1.35 4.91
N GLU A 99 -5.90 1.86 5.47
CA GLU A 99 -5.74 3.29 5.77
C GLU A 99 -5.76 4.14 4.50
N LEU A 100 -5.15 3.67 3.40
CA LEU A 100 -5.20 4.34 2.11
C LEU A 100 -6.62 4.32 1.50
N CYS A 101 -7.41 3.27 1.73
CA CYS A 101 -8.82 3.23 1.36
C CYS A 101 -9.65 4.23 2.17
N LEU A 102 -9.41 4.35 3.48
CA LEU A 102 -10.07 5.37 4.31
C LEU A 102 -9.70 6.78 3.84
N PHE A 103 -8.44 6.99 3.48
CA PHE A 103 -7.98 8.26 2.90
C PHE A 103 -8.67 8.58 1.57
N ARG A 104 -8.86 7.59 0.68
CA ARG A 104 -9.64 7.76 -0.55
C ARG A 104 -11.04 8.28 -0.24
N ASP A 105 -11.73 7.63 0.69
CA ASP A 105 -13.11 7.98 1.03
C ASP A 105 -13.17 9.40 1.62
N HIS A 106 -12.15 9.79 2.40
CA HIS A 106 -12.00 11.16 2.88
C HIS A 106 -11.80 12.18 1.75
N VAL A 107 -10.90 11.92 0.79
CA VAL A 107 -10.69 12.80 -0.38
C VAL A 107 -11.98 12.94 -1.20
N TYR A 108 -12.73 11.85 -1.36
CA TYR A 108 -14.01 11.88 -2.05
C TYR A 108 -15.04 12.77 -1.36
N GLU A 109 -15.21 12.65 -0.04
CA GLU A 109 -16.17 13.48 0.71
C GLU A 109 -15.84 14.98 0.60
N LEU A 110 -14.55 15.34 0.58
CA LEU A 110 -14.11 16.72 0.43
C LEU A 110 -14.31 17.24 -1.00
N GLU A 111 -13.99 16.45 -2.02
CA GLU A 111 -13.94 16.91 -3.40
C GLU A 111 -15.25 16.71 -4.16
N ARG A 112 -16.15 15.81 -3.75
CA ARG A 112 -17.40 15.54 -4.48
C ARG A 112 -18.31 16.76 -4.62
N ASN A 113 -18.24 17.70 -3.69
CA ASN A 113 -19.04 18.93 -3.72
C ASN A 113 -18.37 20.04 -4.55
N ASN A 114 -17.04 19.95 -4.74
CA ASN A 114 -16.27 20.89 -5.53
C ASN A 114 -16.21 20.50 -7.01
N ASP A 115 -16.33 19.20 -7.31
CA ASP A 115 -16.25 18.70 -8.67
C ASP A 115 -17.50 19.15 -9.46
N SER A 116 -17.29 19.76 -10.62
CA SER A 116 -18.38 20.22 -11.51
C SER A 116 -19.27 19.07 -12.00
N HIS A 117 -18.79 17.84 -11.84
CA HIS A 117 -19.48 16.62 -12.18
C HIS A 117 -19.85 15.88 -10.89
N GLY A 118 -21.02 16.18 -10.32
CA GLY A 118 -21.54 15.54 -9.10
C GLY A 118 -21.78 14.02 -9.17
N PHE A 119 -21.35 13.37 -10.27
CA PHE A 119 -21.45 11.93 -10.50
C PHE A 119 -20.09 11.27 -10.79
N THR A 120 -18.97 11.94 -10.48
CA THR A 120 -17.64 11.32 -10.62
C THR A 120 -17.54 10.11 -9.67
N PRO A 121 -17.21 8.90 -10.17
CA PRO A 121 -17.11 7.72 -9.32
C PRO A 121 -15.92 7.79 -8.36
N LEU A 122 -16.07 7.22 -7.16
CA LEU A 122 -15.07 7.18 -6.08
C LEU A 122 -13.66 6.80 -6.57
N ALA A 123 -13.57 5.80 -7.45
CA ALA A 123 -12.30 5.30 -7.98
C ALA A 123 -11.49 6.35 -8.77
N VAL A 124 -12.10 7.42 -9.26
CA VAL A 124 -11.40 8.51 -9.96
C VAL A 124 -10.64 9.41 -9.00
N TYR A 125 -11.06 9.50 -7.74
CA TYR A 125 -10.41 10.34 -6.73
C TYR A 125 -9.10 9.74 -6.23
N PHE A 126 -9.10 8.42 -6.00
CA PHE A 126 -7.93 7.66 -5.60
C PHE A 126 -8.08 6.22 -6.10
N ASN A 127 -7.39 5.88 -7.19
CA ASN A 127 -7.56 4.60 -7.86
C ASN A 127 -6.66 3.50 -7.25
N ASP A 128 -7.03 2.24 -7.48
CA ASP A 128 -6.26 1.09 -6.98
C ASP A 128 -4.81 1.04 -7.50
N PRO A 129 -4.50 1.45 -8.75
CA PRO A 129 -3.12 1.59 -9.21
C PRO A 129 -2.29 2.57 -8.37
N THR A 130 -2.86 3.69 -7.94
CA THR A 130 -2.20 4.66 -7.05
C THR A 130 -1.90 4.02 -5.70
N ILE A 131 -2.87 3.33 -5.09
CA ILE A 131 -2.68 2.59 -3.83
C ILE A 131 -1.56 1.55 -4.00
N THR A 132 -1.61 0.76 -5.07
CA THR A 132 -0.61 -0.28 -5.36
C THR A 132 0.79 0.31 -5.54
N SER A 133 0.91 1.44 -6.26
CA SER A 133 2.18 2.14 -6.45
C SER A 133 2.77 2.62 -5.11
N ILE A 134 1.94 3.24 -4.27
CA ILE A 134 2.33 3.67 -2.92
C ILE A 134 2.79 2.47 -2.08
N LEU A 135 2.03 1.37 -2.06
CA LEU A 135 2.39 0.17 -1.30
C LEU A 135 3.73 -0.43 -1.75
N ASN A 136 4.04 -0.39 -3.05
CA ASN A 136 5.29 -0.93 -3.58
C ASN A 136 6.50 -0.05 -3.23
N HIS A 137 6.32 1.27 -3.14
CA HIS A 137 7.37 2.23 -2.83
C HIS A 137 7.28 2.80 -1.40
N PHE A 138 6.46 2.18 -0.55
CA PHE A 138 6.02 2.76 0.73
C PHE A 138 7.17 3.24 1.61
N ILE A 139 8.27 2.49 1.69
CA ILE A 139 9.43 2.82 2.53
C ILE A 139 10.29 3.93 1.92
N GLN A 140 10.24 4.11 0.60
CA GLN A 140 11.06 5.09 -0.12
C GLN A 140 10.43 6.49 -0.08
N ILE A 141 9.11 6.57 0.07
CA ILE A 141 8.37 7.83 0.15
C ILE A 141 8.70 8.54 1.46
N THR A 142 9.62 9.50 1.40
CA THR A 142 10.06 10.32 2.55
C THR A 142 9.79 11.81 2.37
N SER A 143 9.49 12.24 1.14
CA SER A 143 9.21 13.63 0.79
C SER A 143 8.04 13.73 -0.19
N LEU A 144 7.51 14.95 -0.34
CA LEU A 144 6.41 15.24 -1.27
C LEU A 144 6.85 15.06 -2.74
N GLU A 145 8.11 15.34 -3.04
CA GLU A 145 8.70 15.15 -4.38
C GLU A 145 8.69 13.67 -4.76
N ILE A 146 9.19 12.79 -3.87
CA ILE A 146 9.19 11.34 -4.12
C ILE A 146 7.76 10.80 -4.24
N LEU A 147 6.83 11.31 -3.42
CA LEU A 147 5.41 10.95 -3.54
C LEU A 147 4.86 11.35 -4.92
N SER A 148 5.18 12.55 -5.40
CA SER A 148 4.76 13.05 -6.71
C SER A 148 5.33 12.20 -7.85
N ASP A 149 6.61 11.82 -7.76
CA ASP A 149 7.27 10.94 -8.72
C ASP A 149 6.70 9.52 -8.72
N THR A 150 6.22 9.04 -7.57
CA THR A 150 5.66 7.69 -7.42
C THR A 150 4.27 7.56 -8.06
N ILE A 151 3.49 8.64 -8.05
CA ILE A 151 2.10 8.67 -8.55
C ILE A 151 1.83 9.96 -9.37
N PRO A 152 2.53 10.17 -10.49
CA PRO A 152 2.52 11.45 -11.22
C PRO A 152 1.17 11.77 -11.87
N TRP A 153 0.31 10.77 -12.11
CA TRP A 153 -1.01 10.93 -12.71
C TRP A 153 -2.09 11.38 -11.72
N TRP A 154 -1.80 11.48 -10.43
CA TRP A 154 -2.80 11.80 -9.43
C TRP A 154 -3.08 13.32 -9.37
N LYS A 155 -4.26 13.75 -9.84
CA LYS A 155 -4.58 15.18 -10.02
C LYS A 155 -4.68 16.01 -8.73
N TYR A 156 -4.77 15.36 -7.57
CA TYR A 156 -5.05 16.00 -6.28
C TYR A 156 -3.80 16.28 -5.43
N HIS A 157 -2.60 16.18 -6.03
CA HIS A 157 -1.32 16.44 -5.33
C HIS A 157 -1.27 17.77 -4.59
N SER A 158 -1.73 18.85 -5.23
CA SER A 158 -1.64 20.21 -4.68
C SER A 158 -2.48 20.41 -3.43
N GLN A 159 -3.64 19.75 -3.34
CA GLN A 159 -4.59 19.91 -2.24
C GLN A 159 -4.35 18.87 -1.14
N HIS A 160 -4.10 17.61 -1.53
CA HIS A 160 -4.14 16.46 -0.61
C HIS A 160 -2.78 15.78 -0.45
N GLY A 161 -1.76 16.16 -1.22
CA GLY A 161 -0.44 15.53 -1.21
C GLY A 161 0.26 15.60 0.16
N LEU A 162 0.16 16.73 0.86
CA LEU A 162 0.73 16.86 2.22
C LEU A 162 0.01 15.98 3.24
N SER A 163 -1.32 15.88 3.16
CA SER A 163 -2.09 15.01 4.06
C SER A 163 -1.79 13.54 3.80
N LEU A 164 -1.66 13.14 2.54
CA LEU A 164 -1.26 11.79 2.15
C LEU A 164 0.15 11.45 2.65
N LEU A 165 1.10 12.37 2.47
CA LEU A 165 2.47 12.18 2.96
C LEU A 165 2.49 12.06 4.49
N ALA A 166 1.73 12.89 5.21
CA ALA A 166 1.63 12.82 6.66
C ALA A 166 1.05 11.47 7.15
N LEU A 167 0.03 10.94 6.47
CA LEU A 167 -0.51 9.61 6.73
C LEU A 167 0.57 8.52 6.53
N ILE A 168 1.26 8.54 5.39
CA ILE A 168 2.32 7.58 5.07
C ILE A 168 3.44 7.64 6.12
N SER A 169 3.92 8.84 6.45
CA SER A 169 4.96 9.03 7.48
C SER A 169 4.48 8.61 8.88
N GLY A 170 3.20 8.80 9.20
CA GLY A 170 2.58 8.28 10.42
C GLY A 170 2.71 6.76 10.51
N LEU A 171 2.22 6.06 9.47
CA LEU A 171 2.27 4.60 9.40
C LEU A 171 3.70 4.06 9.40
N GLN A 172 4.64 4.72 8.72
CA GLN A 172 6.06 4.35 8.75
C GLN A 172 6.64 4.41 10.17
N ARG A 173 6.31 5.46 10.94
CA ARG A 173 6.76 5.59 12.34
C ARG A 173 6.13 4.52 13.24
N ASP A 174 4.84 4.25 13.08
CA ASP A 174 4.14 3.23 13.88
C ASP A 174 4.74 1.84 13.63
N PHE A 175 5.05 1.53 12.38
CA PHE A 175 5.73 0.30 12.01
C PHE A 175 7.15 0.23 12.55
N ALA A 176 7.92 1.31 12.49
CA ALA A 176 9.26 1.37 13.08
C ALA A 176 9.21 1.11 14.60
N ALA A 177 8.24 1.70 15.29
CA ALA A 177 8.02 1.48 16.73
C ALA A 177 7.63 0.02 17.03
N GLN A 178 6.76 -0.59 16.22
CA GLN A 178 6.39 -2.00 16.37
C GLN A 178 7.61 -2.93 16.19
N PHE A 179 8.44 -2.70 15.18
CA PHE A 179 9.65 -3.50 14.97
C PHE A 179 10.64 -3.36 16.12
N GLU A 180 10.81 -2.15 16.64
CA GLU A 180 11.70 -1.92 17.78
C GLU A 180 11.19 -2.63 19.04
N ALA A 181 9.88 -2.55 19.32
CA ALA A 181 9.26 -3.26 20.43
C ALA A 181 9.46 -4.79 20.33
N VAL A 182 9.24 -5.36 19.15
CA VAL A 182 9.47 -6.80 18.89
C VAL A 182 10.95 -7.17 19.08
N ARG A 183 11.87 -6.32 18.63
CA ARG A 183 13.31 -6.52 18.78
C ARG A 183 13.71 -6.53 20.27
N LEU A 184 13.21 -5.58 21.04
CA LEU A 184 13.49 -5.47 22.48
C LEU A 184 12.93 -6.67 23.26
N ASP A 185 11.71 -7.11 22.96
CA ASP A 185 11.11 -8.30 23.58
C ASP A 185 11.92 -9.56 23.28
N ARG A 186 12.33 -9.75 22.01
CA ARG A 186 13.19 -10.88 21.62
C ARG A 186 14.51 -10.86 22.38
N ASN A 187 15.17 -9.71 22.45
CA ASN A 187 16.44 -9.57 23.17
C ASN A 187 16.28 -9.87 24.67
N LYS A 188 15.19 -9.41 25.29
CA LYS A 188 14.87 -9.71 26.70
C LYS A 188 14.69 -11.21 26.92
N LYS A 189 13.92 -11.89 26.06
CA LYS A 189 13.72 -13.35 26.12
C LYS A 189 15.02 -14.13 25.94
N SER A 190 15.86 -13.74 24.98
CA SER A 190 17.17 -14.37 24.78
C SER A 190 18.09 -14.21 26.00
N ARG A 191 18.08 -13.03 26.66
CA ARG A 191 18.85 -12.80 27.89
C ARG A 191 18.35 -13.65 29.06
N LEU A 192 17.04 -13.78 29.22
CA LEU A 192 16.45 -14.63 30.28
C LEU A 192 16.82 -16.11 30.07
N HIS A 193 16.74 -16.60 28.82
CA HIS A 193 17.12 -17.96 28.48
C HIS A 193 18.63 -18.22 28.67
N ALA A 194 19.48 -17.24 28.34
CA ALA A 194 20.92 -17.35 28.61
C ALA A 194 21.22 -17.41 30.12
N LYS A 195 20.51 -16.59 30.92
CA LYS A 195 20.66 -16.58 32.38
C LYS A 195 20.23 -17.91 33.00
N SER A 196 19.07 -18.44 32.61
CA SER A 196 18.58 -19.73 33.12
C SER A 196 19.50 -20.90 32.73
N LYS A 197 20.14 -20.84 31.55
CA LYS A 197 21.10 -21.86 31.13
C LYS A 197 22.39 -21.82 31.95
N CYS A 198 22.90 -20.63 32.29
CA CYS A 198 24.07 -20.52 33.16
C CYS A 198 23.80 -20.99 34.59
N THR A 199 22.63 -20.68 35.16
CA THR A 199 22.31 -21.15 36.53
C THR A 199 22.15 -22.67 36.56
N ALA A 200 21.46 -23.27 35.57
CA ALA A 200 21.33 -24.72 35.50
C ALA A 200 22.67 -25.46 35.30
N ALA A 201 23.67 -24.79 34.68
CA ALA A 201 25.01 -25.35 34.54
C ALA A 201 25.85 -25.26 35.83
N LEU A 202 25.57 -24.28 36.71
CA LEU A 202 26.20 -24.17 38.03
C LEU A 202 25.61 -25.20 38.99
N ASP A 203 24.29 -25.38 39.00
CA ASP A 203 23.61 -26.37 39.85
C ASP A 203 24.03 -27.82 39.50
N GLN A 204 24.37 -28.09 38.23
CA GLN A 204 24.93 -29.39 37.81
C GLN A 204 26.40 -29.60 38.19
N ALA A 205 27.17 -28.53 38.41
CA ALA A 205 28.57 -28.64 38.81
C ALA A 205 28.72 -28.91 40.31
N GLU A 206 27.77 -28.48 41.14
CA GLU A 206 27.80 -28.73 42.60
C GLU A 206 27.41 -30.17 42.98
N ASP A 207 26.55 -30.84 42.19
CA ASP A 207 26.14 -32.24 42.45
C ASP A 207 27.23 -33.27 42.07
N ASP A 208 28.15 -32.94 41.15
CA ASP A 208 29.25 -33.84 40.76
C ASP A 208 30.45 -33.78 41.73
N ASP A 209 30.57 -32.72 42.55
CA ASP A 209 31.70 -32.54 43.49
C ASP A 209 31.47 -33.25 44.84
N ILE A 210 30.22 -33.57 45.20
CA ILE A 210 29.89 -34.28 46.46
C ILE A 210 30.25 -35.78 46.40
N LYS A 211 30.59 -36.34 45.23
CA LYS A 211 30.95 -37.76 45.08
C LYS A 211 32.46 -38.04 45.03
N SER A 212 33.32 -37.03 45.10
CA SER A 212 34.77 -37.21 45.04
C SER A 212 35.53 -36.41 46.12
N LYS A 213 35.71 -37.07 47.27
CA LYS A 213 36.68 -36.77 48.36
C LYS A 213 36.28 -35.62 49.29
N GLY A 214 36.33 -35.74 50.61
CA GLY A 214 37.28 -36.51 51.40
C GLY A 214 38.51 -35.66 51.69
N ASP A 215 38.37 -34.82 52.71
CA ASP A 215 39.43 -34.10 53.44
C ASP A 215 40.20 -33.01 52.67
N ILE A 216 40.76 -32.05 53.44
CA ILE A 216 41.69 -30.97 53.09
C ILE A 216 41.11 -29.53 53.20
N SER A 217 41.30 -28.99 54.41
CA SER A 217 41.78 -27.65 54.83
C SER A 217 41.39 -26.37 54.08
N GLU A 218 40.86 -25.44 54.90
CA GLU A 218 40.89 -23.97 54.81
C GLU A 218 42.08 -23.38 54.05
N VAL A 219 41.78 -22.54 53.05
CA VAL A 219 42.64 -21.44 52.59
C VAL A 219 41.75 -20.24 52.22
N GLU A 220 42.17 -19.07 52.69
CA GLU A 220 41.59 -17.72 52.50
C GLU A 220 41.82 -17.14 51.09
N ASP A 221 41.15 -15.99 50.85
CA ASP A 221 41.27 -15.01 49.75
C ASP A 221 40.70 -15.41 48.37
N ASP A 222 40.00 -14.59 47.60
CA ASP A 222 40.29 -13.20 47.23
C ASP A 222 39.07 -12.57 46.52
N VAL A 223 38.83 -11.26 46.71
CA VAL A 223 37.72 -10.52 46.11
C VAL A 223 38.08 -10.14 44.67
N VAL A 224 37.58 -10.90 43.69
CA VAL A 224 37.76 -10.58 42.26
C VAL A 224 36.68 -9.59 41.80
N GLU A 225 37.09 -8.34 41.60
CA GLU A 225 36.34 -7.27 40.97
C GLU A 225 35.99 -7.60 39.50
N PRO A 226 34.75 -7.39 39.03
CA PRO A 226 34.35 -7.73 37.68
C PRO A 226 34.96 -6.77 36.63
N PRO A 227 35.26 -7.27 35.40
CA PRO A 227 35.99 -6.51 34.39
C PRO A 227 35.19 -5.32 33.81
N PRO A 228 35.88 -4.26 33.35
CA PRO A 228 35.25 -3.08 32.79
C PRO A 228 34.60 -3.37 31.44
N ILE A 229 33.36 -2.88 31.30
CA ILE A 229 32.58 -2.94 30.07
C ILE A 229 33.28 -2.08 29.00
N PRO A 230 33.52 -2.60 27.77
CA PRO A 230 34.13 -1.81 26.71
C PRO A 230 33.22 -0.63 26.27
N PRO A 231 33.78 0.55 25.99
CA PRO A 231 33.02 1.73 25.62
C PRO A 231 32.63 1.66 24.14
N THR A 232 31.47 1.08 23.83
CA THR A 232 30.89 1.20 22.48
C THR A 232 30.10 2.51 22.39
N LEU A 233 30.84 3.58 22.09
CA LEU A 233 30.42 4.80 21.39
C LEU A 233 29.00 5.31 21.66
N LEU A 234 28.84 5.96 22.81
CA LEU A 234 27.92 7.10 22.94
C LEU A 234 28.40 8.22 22.00
N ARG A 235 27.83 8.29 20.80
CA ARG A 235 27.84 9.54 20.02
C ARG A 235 26.59 10.33 20.40
N ILE A 236 26.66 10.99 21.55
CA ILE A 236 25.81 12.15 21.85
C ILE A 236 26.35 13.29 21.00
N ARG A 237 25.49 13.88 20.16
CA ARG A 237 25.52 15.33 20.02
C ARG A 237 24.12 15.88 19.92
N ASN A 238 23.68 16.39 21.08
CA ASN A 238 22.62 17.35 21.23
C ASN A 238 22.86 18.54 20.30
N GLY A 239 21.78 18.99 19.64
CA GLY A 239 21.67 20.30 19.03
C GLY A 239 20.40 20.96 19.55
N HIS A 240 20.54 21.66 20.67
CA HIS A 240 19.57 22.62 21.21
C HIS A 240 19.12 23.62 20.13
N GLY A 241 17.83 23.95 20.12
CA GLY A 241 17.30 25.04 19.29
C GLY A 241 15.83 25.32 19.52
N GLY A 242 15.37 25.36 20.78
CA GLY A 242 14.05 25.89 21.11
C GLY A 242 14.01 27.40 20.83
N LYS A 243 13.14 27.83 19.93
CA LYS A 243 12.68 29.22 19.85
C LYS A 243 11.17 29.25 20.05
N GLN A 244 10.77 29.74 21.23
CA GLN A 244 9.45 30.28 21.47
C GLN A 244 9.20 31.43 20.50
N TRP A 245 8.05 31.43 19.82
CA TRP A 245 7.48 32.65 19.26
C TRP A 245 6.26 33.01 20.10
N LYS A 246 6.45 34.05 20.92
CA LYS A 246 5.38 34.78 21.59
C LYS A 246 4.64 35.62 20.55
N GLY A 247 3.34 35.82 20.82
CA GLY A 247 2.35 36.31 19.89
C GLY A 247 2.60 37.68 19.30
N LEU A 248 1.95 37.88 18.16
CA LEU A 248 1.68 39.19 17.58
C LEU A 248 0.17 39.40 17.68
N LYS A 249 -0.23 40.38 18.51
CA LYS A 249 -1.53 41.04 18.43
C LYS A 249 -1.44 42.09 17.33
N ILE A 250 -2.39 42.08 16.40
CA ILE A 250 -2.91 43.28 15.74
C ILE A 250 -4.42 43.16 15.82
#